data_AF-A0A962RCS9-F1
#
_entry.id   AF-A0A962RCS9-F1
#
_cell.length_a   1.000
_cell.length_b   1.000
_cell.length_c   1.000
_cell.angle_alpha   90.00
_cell.angle_beta   90.00
_cell.angle_gamma   90.00
#
_symmetry.space_group_name_H-M   'P 1'
#
loop_
_entity.id
_entity.type
_entity.pdbx_description
1 polymer ?
#
loop_
_entity_poly.entity_id
_entity_poly.type
_entity_poly.pdbx_seq_one_letter_code
_entity_poly.pdbx_strand_id
1 'polypeptide(L)'
;MLQSNAQSTLLRTPDRLTDPGSSRADPYKWTAVGLILLFMVTLPALLALIVLTQPTPPPPPWSSEAVSLGVMPYEISHGQSVYRSACVVCHGPEGEGVPRLGKPLRNSG
;
A
#
# COMPACT_ATOMS: atom_id res chain seq x y z
N MET A 1 -32.26 -49.16 -62.88
CA MET A 1 -30.87 -48.66 -62.94
C MET A 1 -30.65 -47.83 -61.69
N LEU A 2 -30.09 -48.45 -60.65
CA LEU A 2 -28.71 -48.26 -60.15
C LEU A 2 -28.61 -46.98 -59.30
N GLN A 3 -28.65 -47.10 -57.95
CA GLN A 3 -27.48 -47.16 -57.04
C GLN A 3 -26.84 -45.76 -56.88
N SER A 4 -26.30 -45.27 -55.75
CA SER A 4 -25.77 -45.83 -54.51
C SER A 4 -25.26 -44.59 -53.73
N ASN A 5 -25.65 -44.39 -52.47
CA ASN A 5 -24.81 -44.61 -51.28
C ASN A 5 -23.86 -43.47 -50.88
N ALA A 6 -23.92 -43.17 -49.59
CA ALA A 6 -22.96 -42.55 -48.66
C ALA A 6 -21.67 -41.92 -49.19
N GLN A 7 -21.36 -40.76 -48.62
CA GLN A 7 -20.09 -40.57 -47.89
C GLN A 7 -20.11 -39.31 -47.01
N SER A 8 -20.46 -39.56 -45.75
CA SER A 8 -19.96 -38.81 -44.61
C SER A 8 -18.45 -39.02 -44.53
N THR A 9 -17.64 -38.09 -45.05
CA THR A 9 -16.18 -38.17 -44.86
C THR A 9 -15.53 -36.79 -44.88
N LEU A 10 -14.99 -36.41 -43.70
CA LEU A 10 -13.90 -35.46 -43.44
C LEU A 10 -14.29 -33.96 -43.43
N LEU A 11 -14.48 -33.30 -42.27
CA LEU A 11 -13.42 -33.08 -41.27
C LEU A 11 -12.07 -32.84 -41.94
N ARG A 12 -11.95 -31.69 -42.61
CA ARG A 12 -10.66 -31.05 -42.82
C ARG A 12 -10.81 -29.57 -42.57
N THR A 13 -10.85 -29.20 -41.28
CA THR A 13 -10.10 -28.00 -40.89
C THR A 13 -8.70 -28.22 -41.50
N PRO A 14 -8.24 -27.39 -42.45
CA PRO A 14 -6.82 -27.41 -42.75
C PRO A 14 -6.16 -27.18 -41.40
N ASP A 15 -5.31 -28.13 -41.04
CA ASP A 15 -4.41 -28.04 -39.92
C ASP A 15 -4.10 -26.57 -39.69
N ARG A 16 -4.49 -26.06 -38.51
CA ARG A 16 -3.75 -24.94 -37.95
C ARG A 16 -2.36 -25.53 -37.75
N LEU A 17 -1.59 -25.52 -38.85
CA LEU A 17 -0.16 -25.73 -38.84
C LEU A 17 0.26 -24.83 -37.69
N THR A 18 0.66 -25.49 -36.61
CA THR A 18 1.75 -25.03 -35.78
C THR A 18 2.73 -24.35 -36.73
N ASP A 19 2.62 -23.04 -36.83
CA ASP A 19 3.56 -22.21 -37.56
C ASP A 19 4.79 -22.20 -36.65
N PRO A 20 5.77 -23.11 -36.87
CA PRO A 20 6.90 -23.25 -35.99
C PRO A 20 7.92 -22.21 -36.48
N GLY A 21 7.59 -20.92 -36.33
CA GLY A 21 8.40 -19.91 -36.99
C GLY A 21 7.97 -18.47 -36.84
N SER A 22 6.69 -18.13 -36.71
CA SER A 22 6.31 -16.72 -36.55
C SER A 22 6.40 -16.27 -35.09
N SER A 23 7.64 -16.15 -34.61
CA SER A 23 7.97 -15.15 -33.58
C SER A 23 7.74 -13.76 -34.17
N ARG A 24 6.47 -13.40 -34.43
CA ARG A 24 6.08 -12.06 -34.84
C ARG A 24 6.43 -11.16 -33.65
N ALA A 25 7.56 -10.47 -33.75
CA ALA A 25 8.05 -9.62 -32.68
C ALA A 25 6.94 -8.62 -32.32
N ASP A 26 6.45 -8.67 -31.09
CA ASP A 26 5.49 -7.69 -30.58
C ASP A 26 6.10 -6.29 -30.74
N PRO A 27 5.49 -5.40 -31.56
CA PRO A 27 6.02 -4.06 -31.78
C PRO A 27 6.05 -3.21 -30.50
N TYR A 28 5.30 -3.58 -29.47
CA TYR A 28 5.17 -2.83 -28.22
C TYR A 28 6.05 -3.36 -27.08
N LYS A 29 6.80 -4.44 -27.27
CA LYS A 29 7.63 -5.02 -26.20
C LYS A 29 8.67 -4.02 -25.66
N TRP A 30 9.31 -3.26 -26.55
CA TRP A 30 10.33 -2.29 -26.17
C TRP A 30 9.73 -1.04 -25.53
N THR A 31 8.55 -0.62 -25.98
CA THR A 31 7.83 0.50 -25.35
C THR A 31 7.39 0.12 -23.94
N ALA A 32 6.91 -1.10 -23.73
CA ALA A 32 6.53 -1.60 -22.41
C ALA A 32 7.73 -1.65 -21.46
N VAL A 33 8.87 -2.19 -21.92
CA VAL A 33 10.13 -2.21 -21.13
C VAL A 33 10.58 -0.79 -20.79
N GLY A 34 10.51 0.15 -21.74
CA GLY A 34 10.85 1.55 -21.50
C GLY A 34 9.98 2.21 -20.42
N LEU A 35 8.66 2.00 -20.46
CA LEU A 35 7.74 2.53 -19.44
C LEU A 35 7.98 1.91 -18.06
N ILE A 36 8.25 0.61 -17.99
CA ILE A 36 8.56 -0.08 -16.74
C ILE A 36 9.84 0.49 -16.12
N LEU A 37 10.90 0.64 -16.92
CA LEU A 37 12.18 1.22 -16.45
C LEU A 37 12.01 2.67 -16.03
N LEU A 38 11.26 3.47 -16.79
CA LEU A 38 10.95 4.85 -16.42
C LEU A 38 10.27 4.91 -15.06
N PHE A 39 9.23 4.11 -14.83
CA PHE A 39 8.50 4.11 -13.55
C PHE A 39 9.36 3.58 -12.40
N MET A 40 10.12 2.51 -12.64
CA MET A 40 11.05 1.92 -11.65
C MET A 40 12.15 2.88 -11.22
N VAL A 41 12.52 3.86 -12.03
CA VAL A 41 13.52 4.88 -11.67
C VAL A 41 12.85 6.12 -11.10
N THR A 42 11.82 6.64 -11.77
CA THR A 42 11.20 7.92 -11.42
C THR A 42 10.39 7.85 -10.14
N LEU A 43 9.66 6.77 -9.88
CA LEU A 43 8.85 6.66 -8.67
C LEU A 43 9.70 6.61 -7.39
N PRO A 44 10.72 5.75 -7.24
CA PRO A 44 11.54 5.77 -6.03
C PRO A 44 12.37 7.05 -5.92
N ALA A 45 12.85 7.62 -7.03
CA ALA A 45 13.55 8.91 -7.00
C ALA A 45 12.65 10.04 -6.49
N LEU A 46 11.40 10.10 -6.97
CA LEU A 46 10.40 11.06 -6.51
C LEU A 46 10.04 10.81 -5.04
N LEU A 47 9.82 9.55 -4.63
CA LEU A 47 9.52 9.21 -3.24
C LEU A 47 10.67 9.58 -2.31
N ALA A 48 11.91 9.27 -2.68
CA ALA A 48 13.09 9.66 -1.94
C ALA A 48 13.17 11.19 -1.83
N LEU A 49 12.97 11.92 -2.93
CA LEU A 49 12.96 13.38 -2.90
C LEU A 49 11.91 13.92 -1.92
N ILE A 50 10.69 13.37 -1.92
CA ILE A 50 9.64 13.74 -0.96
C ILE A 50 10.11 13.48 0.47
N VAL A 51 10.61 12.29 0.78
CA VAL A 51 11.06 11.94 2.14
C VAL A 51 12.22 12.82 2.60
N LEU A 52 13.18 13.10 1.71
CA LEU A 52 14.36 13.92 2.04
C LEU A 52 14.01 15.40 2.22
N THR A 53 12.91 15.87 1.63
CA THR A 53 12.48 17.28 1.73
C THR A 53 11.39 17.50 2.77
N GLN A 54 10.86 16.44 3.39
CA GLN A 54 9.90 16.58 4.48
C GLN A 54 10.58 17.20 5.70
N PRO A 55 10.07 18.34 6.22
CA PRO A 55 10.57 18.90 7.46
C PRO A 55 10.27 17.91 8.60
N THR A 56 11.29 17.56 9.38
CA THR A 56 11.07 16.81 10.61
C THR A 56 10.21 17.68 11.53
N PRO A 57 9.06 17.19 12.04
CA PRO A 57 8.25 17.95 12.97
C PRO A 57 9.13 18.34 14.17
N PRO A 58 9.03 19.59 14.67
CA PRO A 58 9.80 20.00 15.83
C PRO A 58 9.46 19.04 16.98
N PRO A 59 10.47 18.64 17.77
CA PRO A 59 10.24 17.74 18.88
C PRO A 59 9.27 18.42 19.85
N PRO A 60 8.25 17.71 20.35
CA PRO A 60 7.27 18.29 21.25
C PRO A 60 7.96 18.73 22.56
N PRO A 61 7.35 19.68 23.31
CA PRO A 61 7.97 20.25 24.51
C PRO A 61 8.35 19.22 25.58
N TRP A 62 7.67 18.07 25.61
CA TRP A 62 7.91 16.96 26.55
C TRP A 62 9.01 15.97 26.09
N SER A 63 9.62 16.17 24.93
CA SER A 63 10.57 15.23 24.33
C SER A 63 11.88 15.09 25.13
N SER A 64 12.37 16.17 25.74
CA SER A 64 13.53 16.16 26.63
C SER A 64 13.30 15.26 27.85
N GLU A 65 12.11 15.33 28.42
CA GLU A 65 11.68 14.50 29.55
C GLU A 65 11.44 13.06 29.12
N ALA A 66 10.88 12.81 27.93
CA ALA A 66 10.70 11.45 27.42
C ALA A 66 12.04 10.71 27.28
N VAL A 67 13.09 11.41 26.82
CA VAL A 67 14.45 10.86 26.72
C VAL A 67 15.00 10.47 28.09
N SER A 68 14.78 11.29 29.12
CA SER A 68 15.26 10.98 30.48
C SER A 68 14.51 9.81 31.13
N LEU A 69 13.26 9.58 30.71
CA LEU A 69 12.44 8.44 31.13
C LEU A 69 12.70 7.15 30.34
N GLY A 70 13.60 7.18 29.35
CA GLY A 70 13.88 6.03 28.47
C GLY A 70 12.71 5.67 27.55
N VAL A 71 11.80 6.61 27.30
CA VAL A 71 10.60 6.40 26.48
C VAL A 71 10.94 6.67 25.01
N MET A 72 10.71 5.67 24.16
CA MET A 72 10.96 5.78 22.72
C MET A 72 9.79 6.51 22.01
N PRO A 73 10.02 7.19 20.86
CA PRO A 73 8.94 7.84 20.12
C PRO A 73 7.75 6.92 19.77
N TYR A 74 8.03 5.64 19.53
CA TYR A 74 7.02 4.61 19.29
C TYR A 74 6.07 4.41 20.49
N GLU A 75 6.59 4.44 21.72
CA GLU A 75 5.79 4.27 22.93
C GLU A 75 4.77 5.40 23.07
N ILE A 76 5.17 6.63 22.72
CA ILE A 76 4.28 7.80 22.77
C ILE A 76 3.18 7.69 21.71
N SER A 77 3.52 7.33 20.48
CA SER A 77 2.51 7.18 19.42
C SER A 77 1.54 6.03 19.70
N HIS A 78 2.06 4.92 20.26
CA HIS A 78 1.23 3.81 20.72
C HIS A 78 0.31 4.23 21.86
N GLY A 79 0.85 4.89 22.90
CA GLY A 79 0.07 5.41 24.03
C GLY A 79 -1.02 6.39 23.59
N GLN A 80 -0.73 7.27 22.63
CA GLN A 80 -1.72 8.18 22.05
C GLN A 80 -2.85 7.43 21.33
N SER A 81 -2.52 6.37 20.59
CA SER A 81 -3.52 5.53 19.94
C SER A 81 -4.44 4.86 20.96
N VAL A 82 -3.86 4.24 21.98
CA VAL A 82 -4.62 3.59 23.06
C VAL A 82 -5.52 4.59 23.78
N TYR A 83 -4.97 5.77 24.11
CA TYR A 83 -5.73 6.83 24.76
C TYR A 83 -6.96 7.24 23.95
N ARG A 84 -6.79 7.47 22.64
CA ARG A 84 -7.87 7.84 21.73
C ARG A 84 -8.90 6.73 21.56
N SER A 85 -8.50 5.47 21.58
CA SER A 85 -9.43 4.35 21.37
C SER A 85 -10.20 3.95 22.63
N ALA A 86 -9.62 4.13 23.81
CA ALA A 86 -10.15 3.52 25.04
C ALA A 86 -10.37 4.52 26.18
N CYS A 87 -9.47 5.48 26.36
CA CYS A 87 -9.48 6.35 27.54
C CYS A 87 -10.34 7.60 27.33
N VAL A 88 -10.39 8.10 26.09
CA VAL A 88 -11.01 9.39 25.74
C VAL A 88 -12.48 9.49 26.14
N VAL A 89 -13.20 8.36 26.10
CA VAL A 89 -14.64 8.31 26.39
C VAL A 89 -14.97 8.72 27.82
N CYS A 90 -14.08 8.43 28.78
CA CYS A 90 -14.27 8.77 30.18
C CYS A 90 -13.39 9.94 30.61
N HIS A 91 -12.16 10.01 30.10
CA HIS A 91 -11.15 10.96 30.56
C HIS A 91 -11.06 12.24 29.71
N GLY A 92 -11.84 12.33 28.63
CA GLY A 92 -11.87 13.50 27.75
C GLY A 92 -10.73 13.52 26.73
N PRO A 93 -10.84 14.33 25.66
CA PRO A 93 -9.85 14.43 24.58
C PRO A 93 -8.44 14.79 25.05
N GLU A 94 -8.31 15.67 26.04
CA GLU A 94 -7.03 16.15 26.56
C GLU A 94 -6.73 15.62 27.97
N GLY A 95 -7.51 14.66 28.48
CA GLY A 95 -7.33 14.13 29.84
C GLY A 95 -7.86 15.02 30.95
N GLU A 96 -8.79 15.93 30.64
CA GLU A 96 -9.44 16.87 31.58
C GLU A 96 -10.38 16.19 32.56
N GLY A 97 -10.80 14.96 32.25
CA GLY A 97 -11.94 14.35 32.89
C GLY A 97 -13.26 14.90 32.36
N VAL A 98 -14.29 14.09 32.50
CA VAL A 98 -15.66 14.45 32.13
C VAL A 98 -16.48 14.54 33.42
N PRO A 99 -17.14 15.68 33.71
CA PRO A 99 -17.92 15.85 34.93
C PRO A 99 -18.93 14.71 35.12
N ARG A 100 -18.87 14.06 36.28
CA ARG A 100 -19.72 12.90 36.66
C ARG A 100 -19.54 11.63 35.80
N LEU A 101 -18.45 11.50 35.04
CA LEU A 101 -18.16 10.31 34.24
C LEU A 101 -16.74 9.77 34.47
N GLY A 102 -15.71 10.61 34.37
CA GLY A 102 -14.32 10.18 34.57
C GLY A 102 -13.43 11.29 35.11
N LYS A 103 -12.48 10.90 35.97
CA LYS A 103 -11.52 11.84 36.57
C LYS A 103 -10.54 12.40 35.51
N PRO A 104 -9.92 13.56 35.75
CA PRO A 104 -8.77 13.96 34.96
C PRO A 104 -7.62 12.96 35.07
N LEU A 105 -6.80 12.91 34.04
CA LEU A 105 -5.51 12.19 34.03
C LEU A 105 -4.31 13.14 33.90
N ARG A 106 -4.49 14.33 33.32
CA ARG A 106 -3.37 15.28 33.12
C ARG A 106 -3.01 16.13 34.34
N ASN A 107 -3.89 16.19 35.34
CA ASN A 107 -3.73 17.03 36.53
C ASN A 107 -4.32 16.36 37.79
N SER A 108 -4.22 15.03 37.87
CA SER A 108 -4.76 14.24 38.98
C SER A 108 -3.89 14.24 40.24
N GLY A 109 -3.31 15.40 40.57
CA GLY A 109 -2.51 15.59 41.79
C GLY A 109 -3.34 15.43 43.05
#